data_AF-A0A7X9A5B6-F1
#
_entry.id   AF-A0A7X9A5B6-F1
#
_cell.length_a   1.000
_cell.length_b   1.000
_cell.length_c   1.000
_cell.angle_alpha   90.00
_cell.angle_beta   90.00
_cell.angle_gamma   90.00
#
_symmetry.space_group_name_H-M   'P 1'
#
loop_
_entity.id
_entity.type
_entity.pdbx_description
1 polymer ?
#
loop_
_entity_poly.entity_id
_entity_poly.type
_entity_poly.pdbx_seq_one_letter_code
_entity_poly.pdbx_strand_id
1 'polypeptide(L)' 'MLFDTHAHLNDEKFVEDLPQVVERAVQAGVTRVGNIGFDVPS' A
#
# COMPACT_ATOMS: atom_id res chain seq x y z
N MET A 1 9.20 -8.47 -11.58
CA MET A 1 8.15 -7.44 -11.47
C MET A 1 7.03 -8.02 -10.62
N LEU A 2 6.78 -7.45 -9.44
CA LEU A 2 5.73 -7.90 -8.52
C LEU A 2 4.53 -6.97 -8.58
N PHE A 3 3.35 -7.55 -8.40
CA PHE A 3 2.10 -6.85 -8.16
C PHE A 3 1.58 -7.29 -6.79
N ASP A 4 1.54 -6.35 -5.84
CA ASP A 4 0.83 -6.56 -4.59
C ASP A 4 -0.67 -6.39 -4.86
N THR A 5 -1.40 -7.50 -4.90
CA THR A 5 -2.81 -7.48 -5.29
C THR A 5 -3.73 -6.90 -4.22
N HIS A 6 -3.28 -6.79 -2.96
CA HIS A 6 -4.12 -6.35 -1.85
C HIS A 6 -3.30 -5.71 -0.73
N ALA A 7 -3.40 -4.39 -0.62
CA ALA A 7 -2.89 -3.62 0.51
C ALA A 7 -3.90 -2.56 0.98
N HIS A 8 -3.70 -2.05 2.19
CA HIS A 8 -4.42 -0.91 2.75
C HIS A 8 -3.39 0.16 3.14
N LEU A 9 -2.71 0.74 2.15
CA LEU A 9 -1.73 1.81 2.35
C LEU A 9 -2.38 3.14 2.77
N ASN A 10 -3.70 3.24 2.65
CA ASN A 10 -4.51 4.37 3.14
C ASN A 10 -4.93 4.23 4.61
N ASP A 11 -4.53 3.17 5.30
CA ASP A 11 -4.76 2.98 6.75
C ASP A 11 -3.96 4.02 7.56
N GLU A 12 -4.57 4.58 8.61
CA GLU A 12 -3.98 5.62 9.46
C GLU A 12 -2.61 5.22 10.02
N LYS A 13 -2.36 3.92 10.22
CA LYS A 13 -1.07 3.40 10.71
C LYS A 13 0.12 3.72 9.81
N PHE A 14 -0.10 4.06 8.55
CA PHE A 14 0.96 4.37 7.57
C PHE A 14 1.13 5.87 7.32
N VAL A 15 0.33 6.75 7.94
CA VAL A 15 0.34 8.19 7.64
C VAL A 15 1.72 8.83 7.87
N GLU A 16 2.44 8.39 8.91
CA GLU A 16 3.74 8.97 9.26
C GLU A 16 4.90 8.45 8.38
N ASP A 17 4.77 7.25 7.80
CA ASP A 17 5.87 6.55 7.11
C ASP A 17 5.54 6.04 5.69
N LEU A 18 4.41 6.46 5.11
CA LEU A 18 3.97 6.03 3.79
C LEU A 18 5.05 6.21 2.70
N PRO A 19 5.79 7.33 2.62
CA PRO A 19 6.88 7.47 1.64
C PRO A 19 7.94 6.37 1.75
N GLN A 20 8.34 6.03 2.97
CA GLN A 20 9.35 5.00 3.26
C GLN A 20 8.81 3.59 3.00
N VAL A 21 7.52 3.35 3.24
CA VAL A 21 6.84 2.10 2.87
C VAL A 21 6.84 1.91 1.35
N VAL A 22 6.47 2.95 0.59
CA VAL A 22 6.46 2.91 -0.88
C VAL A 22 7.87 2.71 -1.44
N GLU A 23 8.86 3.42 -0.89
CA GLU A 23 10.26 3.25 -1.31
C GLU A 23 10.73 1.80 -1.12
N ARG A 24 10.49 1.21 0.06
CA ARG A 24 10.82 -0.20 0.33
C ARG A 24 10.11 -1.16 -0.62
N ALA A 25 8.84 -0.90 -0.95
CA ALA A 25 8.09 -1.72 -1.89
C ALA A 25 8.74 -1.68 -3.30
N VAL A 26 9.14 -0.50 -3.76
CA VAL A 26 9.84 -0.33 -5.03
C VAL A 26 11.18 -1.07 -5.03
N GLN A 27 11.98 -0.95 -3.95
CA GLN A 27 13.26 -1.67 -3.84
C GLN A 27 13.09 -3.19 -3.80
N ALA A 28 11.96 -3.68 -3.27
CA ALA A 28 11.59 -5.09 -3.29
C ALA A 28 11.06 -5.57 -4.67
N GLY A 29 10.96 -4.69 -5.67
CA GLY A 29 10.51 -5.01 -7.02
C GLY A 29 8.99 -4.99 -7.19
N VAL A 30 8.24 -4.42 -6.24
CA VAL A 30 6.80 -4.13 -6.37
C VAL A 30 6.63 -2.93 -7.28
N THR A 31 5.85 -3.11 -8.34
CA THR A 31 5.65 -2.08 -9.38
C THR A 31 4.19 -1.64 -9.50
N ARG A 32 3.28 -2.38 -8.86
CA ARG A 32 1.85 -2.10 -8.79
C ARG A 32 1.34 -2.54 -7.43
N VAL A 33 0.36 -1.82 -6.89
CA VAL A 33 -0.29 -2.12 -5.62
C VAL A 33 -1.80 -1.91 -5.77
N GLY A 34 -2.59 -2.91 -5.38
CA GLY A 34 -4.05 -2.82 -5.28
C GLY A 34 -4.42 -2.29 -3.92
N ASN A 35 -4.66 -0.98 -3.82
CA ASN A 35 -5.08 -0.37 -2.56
C ASN A 35 -6.59 -0.51 -2.38
N ILE A 36 -7.01 -1.36 -1.45
CA ILE A 36 -8.41 -1.76 -1.30
C ILE A 36 -9.13 -0.76 -0.39
N GLY A 37 -10.23 -0.21 -0.89
CA GLY A 37 -11.15 0.62 -0.11
C GLY A 37 -11.86 -0.19 0.96
N PHE A 38 -11.99 0.40 2.15
CA PHE A 38 -12.71 -0.12 3.31
C PHE A 38 -13.26 1.10 4.04
N ASP A 39 -14.39 0.95 4.78
CA ASP A 39 -15.09 1.97 5.62
C ASP A 39 -16.53 2.32 5.20
N VAL A 40 -16.99 1.88 4.03
CA VAL A 40 -18.38 2.08 3.60
C VAL A 40 -19.31 1.23 4.49
N PRO A 41 -20.32 1.84 5.15
CA PRO A 41 -21.31 1.10 5.92
C PRO A 41 -22.09 0.09 5.05
N SER A 42 -22.35 -1.09 5.60
CA SER A 42 -23.13 -2.17 4.98
C SER A 42 -24.58 -2.19 5.41
#